data_AF-A0AB39KX24-F1
#
_entry.id   AF-A0AB39KX24-F1
#
_cell.length_a   1.000
_cell.length_b   1.000
_cell.length_c   1.000
_cell.angle_alpha   90.00
_cell.angle_beta   90.00
_cell.angle_gamma   90.00
#
_symmetry.space_group_name_H-M   'P 1'
#
loop_
_entity.id
_entity.type
_entity.pdbx_description
1 polymer ?
#
loop_
_entity_poly.entity_id
_entity_poly.type
_entity_poly.pdbx_seq_one_letter_code
_entity_poly.pdbx_strand_id
1 'polypeptide(L)'
;MIRHALLGGLAALATAAAALAAPLSPGDLRLIGALEIPKTLVVDGAPFGGISGIDYDPKMDEWLMISDDKSDLAPARFYVGRMEFDAKTMSGLHVERVVSLRREDGSTYPPPREPSGERADAESIRIDPVDGSLLWSTEGDPQRSFDPAIRRMDRQGNALGAVALPDMFSFRRGARPNQNSRRLELLC
;
A
#
# COMPACT_ATOMS: atom_id res chain seq x y z
N MET A 1 19.50 17.01 60.28
CA MET A 1 19.86 16.01 59.24
C MET A 1 18.58 15.68 58.48
N ILE A 2 18.59 16.09 57.20
CA ILE A 2 17.80 15.73 56.01
C ILE A 2 16.63 14.72 56.18
N ARG A 3 15.53 14.97 55.41
CA ARG A 3 14.64 14.01 54.65
C ARG A 3 13.18 13.99 55.13
N HIS A 4 12.11 14.19 54.34
CA HIS A 4 11.87 14.55 52.93
C HIS A 4 10.45 15.14 52.85
N ALA A 5 10.23 16.16 52.03
CA ALA A 5 8.88 16.57 51.60
C ALA A 5 8.44 15.65 50.44
N LEU A 6 7.29 14.99 50.58
CA LEU A 6 6.64 14.23 49.52
C LEU A 6 5.47 15.08 48.97
N LEU A 7 5.77 15.87 47.94
CA LEU A 7 4.78 16.26 46.93
C LEU A 7 5.08 15.43 45.68
N GLY A 8 4.14 14.58 45.26
CA GLY A 8 4.26 13.75 44.07
C GLY A 8 2.89 13.60 43.41
N GLY A 9 2.76 14.16 42.21
CA GLY A 9 1.50 14.49 41.56
C GLY A 9 0.55 13.33 41.29
N LEU A 10 -0.74 13.67 41.31
CA LEU A 10 -1.83 12.86 40.79
C LEU A 10 -1.60 12.64 39.29
N ALA A 11 -1.25 11.43 38.87
CA ALA A 11 -1.22 11.06 37.46
C ALA A 11 -2.66 10.95 36.95
N ALA A 12 -3.13 11.94 36.19
CA ALA A 12 -4.40 11.85 35.48
C ALA A 12 -4.21 10.89 34.29
N LEU A 13 -4.76 9.68 34.39
CA LEU A 13 -4.93 8.79 33.24
C LEU A 13 -5.98 9.43 32.30
N ALA A 14 -5.51 10.04 31.21
CA ALA A 14 -6.38 10.41 30.11
C ALA A 14 -6.71 9.14 29.31
N THR A 15 -7.87 8.55 29.53
CA THR A 15 -8.44 7.53 28.65
C THR A 15 -8.82 8.19 27.34
N ALA A 16 -8.05 7.95 26.27
CA ALA A 16 -8.46 8.28 24.92
C ALA A 16 -9.61 7.35 24.52
N ALA A 17 -10.84 7.85 24.59
CA ALA A 17 -11.98 7.17 24.00
C ALA A 17 -11.79 7.21 22.47
N ALA A 18 -11.57 6.04 21.86
CA ALA A 18 -11.66 5.92 20.41
C ALA A 18 -13.10 6.30 20.00
N ALA A 19 -13.26 7.40 19.28
CA ALA A 19 -14.53 7.77 18.72
C ALA A 19 -14.92 6.68 17.70
N LEU A 20 -15.92 5.86 18.04
CA LEU A 20 -16.55 4.99 17.05
C LEU A 20 -17.18 5.90 16.00
N ALA A 21 -16.68 5.84 14.76
CA ALA A 21 -17.35 6.47 13.63
C ALA A 21 -18.76 5.87 13.50
N ALA A 22 -19.78 6.72 13.52
CA ALA A 22 -21.15 6.30 13.26
C ALA A 22 -21.25 5.66 11.86
N PRO A 23 -22.08 4.64 11.67
CA PRO A 23 -22.25 4.01 10.36
C PRO A 23 -22.79 5.04 9.36
N LEU A 24 -22.10 5.19 8.22
CA LEU A 24 -22.54 6.04 7.11
C LEU A 24 -23.86 5.50 6.56
N SER A 25 -24.86 6.37 6.35
CA SER A 25 -26.10 5.95 5.69
C SER A 25 -25.85 5.82 4.18
N PRO A 26 -26.49 4.85 3.49
CA PRO A 26 -26.45 4.79 2.03
C PRO A 26 -27.05 6.08 1.44
N GLY A 27 -26.19 7.03 1.07
CA GLY A 27 -26.57 8.40 0.68
C GLY A 27 -25.55 9.47 1.08
N ASP A 28 -24.67 9.18 2.04
CA ASP A 28 -23.71 10.16 2.57
C ASP A 28 -22.37 10.21 1.79
N LEU A 29 -22.14 9.30 0.84
CA LEU A 29 -20.93 9.33 0.02
C LEU A 29 -21.07 10.37 -1.10
N ARG A 30 -20.25 11.40 -1.04
CA ARG A 30 -20.14 12.43 -2.08
C ARG A 30 -18.73 12.45 -2.65
N LEU A 31 -18.62 12.48 -3.98
CA LEU A 31 -17.35 12.76 -4.64
C LEU A 31 -16.89 14.18 -4.29
N ILE A 32 -15.71 14.29 -3.67
CA ILE A 32 -15.09 15.59 -3.34
C ILE A 32 -14.23 16.10 -4.49
N GLY A 33 -13.63 15.23 -5.31
CA GLY A 33 -12.90 15.67 -6.49
C GLY A 33 -12.31 14.51 -7.28
N ALA A 34 -11.79 14.84 -8.46
CA ALA A 34 -11.04 13.94 -9.32
C ALA A 34 -9.92 14.73 -9.98
N LEU A 35 -8.74 14.13 -10.08
CA LEU A 35 -7.61 14.69 -10.80
C LEU A 35 -7.26 13.79 -11.97
N GLU A 36 -7.15 14.37 -13.15
CA GLU A 36 -6.61 13.68 -14.32
C GLU A 36 -5.09 13.90 -14.36
N ILE A 37 -4.34 12.81 -14.24
CA ILE A 37 -2.88 12.86 -14.29
C ILE A 37 -2.41 12.57 -15.71
N PRO A 38 -1.55 13.41 -16.31
CA PRO A 38 -1.00 13.15 -17.63
C PRO A 38 -0.23 11.83 -17.67
N LYS A 39 -0.46 11.01 -18.70
CA LYS A 39 0.29 9.75 -18.91
C LYS A 39 1.79 9.96 -19.13
N THR A 40 2.20 11.19 -19.42
CA THR A 40 3.60 11.59 -19.62
C THR A 40 4.29 12.03 -18.33
N LEU A 41 3.59 12.01 -17.17
CA LEU A 41 4.21 12.35 -15.90
C LEU A 41 5.28 11.31 -15.56
N VAL A 42 6.50 11.81 -15.35
CA VAL A 42 7.66 11.02 -14.92
C VAL A 42 8.20 11.63 -13.63
N VAL A 43 8.46 10.77 -12.64
CA VAL A 43 9.02 11.14 -11.34
C VAL A 43 10.24 10.26 -11.10
N ASP A 44 11.37 10.84 -10.74
CA ASP A 44 12.64 10.13 -10.54
C ASP A 44 13.01 9.14 -11.68
N GLY A 45 12.65 9.48 -12.92
CA GLY A 45 12.92 8.66 -14.10
C GLY A 45 11.95 7.49 -14.33
N ALA A 46 10.91 7.33 -13.50
CA ALA A 46 9.86 6.33 -13.69
C ALA A 46 8.51 6.99 -14.06
N PRO A 47 7.72 6.40 -14.97
CA PRO A 47 6.40 6.93 -15.30
C PRO A 47 5.46 6.74 -14.12
N PHE A 48 4.66 7.76 -13.81
CA PHE A 48 3.59 7.65 -12.81
C PHE A 48 2.36 6.96 -13.43
N GLY A 49 1.85 5.93 -12.76
CA GLY A 49 0.67 5.20 -13.23
C GLY A 49 0.58 3.79 -12.66
N GLY A 50 -0.45 3.06 -13.10
CA GLY A 50 -0.72 1.69 -12.65
C GLY A 50 -1.11 1.62 -11.18
N ILE A 51 -1.76 2.64 -10.62
CA ILE A 51 -2.01 2.68 -9.17
C ILE A 51 -3.05 1.61 -8.80
N SER A 52 -2.62 0.59 -8.08
CA SER A 52 -3.46 -0.52 -7.61
C SER A 52 -3.72 -0.48 -6.10
N GLY A 53 -2.87 0.23 -5.35
CA GLY A 53 -3.05 0.42 -3.91
C GLY A 53 -2.61 1.78 -3.41
N ILE A 54 -3.24 2.24 -2.33
CA ILE A 54 -2.95 3.50 -1.68
C ILE A 54 -3.10 3.38 -0.16
N ASP A 55 -2.24 4.07 0.60
CA ASP A 55 -2.37 4.25 2.05
C ASP A 55 -1.87 5.64 2.47
N TYR A 56 -2.34 6.14 3.62
CA TYR A 56 -1.96 7.45 4.16
C TYR A 56 -1.20 7.32 5.47
N ASP A 57 -0.05 7.99 5.54
CA ASP A 57 0.76 8.12 6.74
C ASP A 57 0.45 9.44 7.46
N PRO A 58 -0.38 9.44 8.52
CA PRO A 58 -0.70 10.66 9.26
C PRO A 58 0.49 11.21 10.06
N LYS A 59 1.55 10.42 10.29
CA LYS A 59 2.73 10.88 11.05
C LYS A 59 3.64 11.74 10.16
N MET A 60 3.76 11.38 8.87
CA MET A 60 4.59 12.09 7.90
C MET A 60 3.80 12.99 6.95
N ASP A 61 2.46 12.90 6.99
CA ASP A 61 1.57 13.54 6.04
C ASP A 61 1.92 13.16 4.60
N GLU A 62 2.07 11.86 4.37
CA GLU A 62 2.47 11.28 3.09
C GLU A 62 1.45 10.25 2.62
N TRP A 63 1.17 10.24 1.32
CA TRP A 63 0.43 9.20 0.64
C TRP A 63 1.41 8.24 -0.02
N LEU A 64 1.23 6.94 0.25
CA LEU A 64 1.93 5.86 -0.41
C LEU A 64 1.03 5.26 -1.47
N MET A 65 1.51 5.17 -2.71
CA MET A 65 0.74 4.65 -3.84
C MET A 65 1.57 3.58 -4.56
N ILE A 66 1.09 2.35 -4.65
CA ILE A 66 1.83 1.25 -5.29
C ILE A 66 1.37 1.04 -6.73
N SER A 67 2.31 0.67 -7.61
CA SER A 67 2.06 0.41 -9.02
C SER A 67 1.92 -1.10 -9.29
N ASP A 68 0.94 -1.48 -10.11
CA ASP A 68 0.78 -2.82 -10.71
C ASP A 68 1.69 -3.06 -11.92
N ASP A 69 2.52 -2.08 -12.29
CA ASP A 69 3.54 -2.26 -13.32
C ASP A 69 4.57 -3.30 -12.84
N LYS A 70 4.52 -4.49 -13.46
CA LYS A 70 5.34 -5.70 -13.19
C LYS A 70 6.81 -5.54 -13.59
N SER A 71 7.36 -4.35 -13.43
CA SER A 71 8.62 -3.88 -13.97
C SER A 71 8.64 -3.69 -15.51
N ASP A 72 7.49 -3.61 -16.19
CA ASP A 72 7.46 -3.52 -17.66
C ASP A 72 7.98 -2.17 -18.17
N LEU A 73 7.55 -1.07 -17.53
CA LEU A 73 7.95 0.29 -17.93
C LEU A 73 9.14 0.83 -17.12
N ALA A 74 9.18 0.54 -15.82
CA ALA A 74 10.28 0.86 -14.92
C ALA A 74 10.27 -0.14 -13.76
N PRO A 75 11.35 -0.31 -12.97
CA PRO A 75 11.34 -1.24 -11.84
C PRO A 75 10.08 -1.12 -10.98
N ALA A 76 9.51 -2.25 -10.57
CA ALA A 76 8.34 -2.30 -9.69
C ALA A 76 8.54 -1.35 -8.50
N ARG A 77 7.51 -0.55 -8.21
CA ARG A 77 7.68 0.66 -7.40
C ARG A 77 6.42 1.05 -6.64
N PHE A 78 6.63 1.83 -5.58
CA PHE A 78 5.62 2.70 -5.03
C PHE A 78 6.09 4.16 -5.10
N TYR A 79 5.13 5.06 -5.06
CA TYR A 79 5.32 6.49 -5.04
C TYR A 79 5.03 7.01 -3.64
N VAL A 80 5.77 8.03 -3.25
CA VAL A 80 5.45 8.84 -2.07
C VAL A 80 5.05 10.22 -2.56
N GLY A 81 3.96 10.75 -2.05
CA GLY A 81 3.49 12.09 -2.41
C GLY A 81 2.58 12.70 -1.36
N ARG A 82 2.04 13.87 -1.70
CA ARG A 82 1.05 14.59 -0.90
C ARG A 82 -0.19 14.83 -1.72
N MET A 83 -1.34 14.74 -1.08
CA MET A 83 -2.62 15.03 -1.70
C MET A 83 -3.24 16.22 -1.00
N GLU A 84 -3.63 17.21 -1.78
CA GLU A 84 -4.33 18.39 -1.28
C GLU A 84 -5.82 18.19 -1.49
N PHE A 85 -6.55 18.06 -0.38
CA PHE A 85 -8.00 17.92 -0.39
C PHE A 85 -8.61 18.41 0.92
N ASP A 86 -9.89 18.76 0.86
CA ASP A 86 -10.72 19.06 2.02
C ASP A 86 -12.08 18.35 1.90
N ALA A 87 -13.00 18.65 2.81
CA ALA A 87 -14.34 18.04 2.79
C ALA A 87 -15.14 18.37 1.52
N LYS A 88 -14.74 19.33 0.69
CA LYS A 88 -15.46 19.84 -0.48
C LYS A 88 -14.75 19.52 -1.79
N THR A 89 -13.43 19.63 -1.84
CA THR A 89 -12.63 19.56 -3.07
C THR A 89 -11.34 18.76 -2.91
N MET A 90 -10.86 18.16 -3.99
CA MET A 90 -9.47 17.69 -4.14
C MET A 90 -8.78 18.62 -5.14
N SER A 91 -7.76 19.33 -4.70
CA SER A 91 -7.10 20.39 -5.48
C SER A 91 -5.77 19.96 -6.09
N GLY A 92 -5.12 18.91 -5.57
CA GLY A 92 -3.79 18.55 -6.04
C GLY A 92 -3.27 17.19 -5.61
N LEU A 93 -2.35 16.65 -6.41
CA LEU A 93 -1.48 15.53 -6.08
C LEU A 93 -0.06 15.94 -6.45
N HIS A 94 0.83 15.98 -5.47
CA HIS A 94 2.25 16.21 -5.68
C HIS A 94 3.01 14.93 -5.35
N VAL A 95 3.53 14.27 -6.39
CA VAL A 95 4.33 13.05 -6.23
C VAL A 95 5.78 13.46 -6.00
N GLU A 96 6.31 13.17 -4.82
CA GLU A 96 7.61 13.67 -4.38
C GLU A 96 8.77 12.76 -4.80
N ARG A 97 8.57 11.45 -4.73
CA ARG A 97 9.63 10.47 -4.99
C ARG A 97 9.12 9.09 -5.36
N VAL A 98 9.99 8.29 -5.97
CA VAL A 98 9.77 6.89 -6.31
C VAL A 98 10.66 5.98 -5.47
N VAL A 99 10.11 4.87 -5.00
CA VAL A 99 10.85 3.84 -4.26
C VAL A 99 10.65 2.48 -4.94
N SER A 100 11.74 1.87 -5.39
CA SER A 100 11.70 0.55 -6.01
C SER A 100 11.51 -0.55 -4.97
N LEU A 101 10.66 -1.52 -5.29
CA LEU A 101 10.50 -2.76 -4.54
C LEU A 101 11.71 -3.65 -4.80
N ARG A 102 12.29 -4.18 -3.72
CA ARG A 102 13.44 -5.09 -3.79
C ARG A 102 13.06 -6.49 -3.31
N ARG A 103 13.78 -7.46 -3.85
CA ARG A 103 13.78 -8.86 -3.42
C ARG A 103 14.67 -9.02 -2.19
N GLU A 104 14.63 -10.19 -1.57
CA GLU A 104 15.45 -10.52 -0.40
C GLU A 104 16.97 -10.46 -0.70
N ASP A 105 17.35 -10.69 -1.96
CA ASP A 105 18.74 -10.53 -2.43
C ASP A 105 19.16 -9.06 -2.71
N GLY A 106 18.27 -8.10 -2.45
CA GLY A 106 18.49 -6.66 -2.63
C GLY A 106 18.31 -6.15 -4.06
N SER A 107 18.11 -7.04 -5.03
CA SER A 107 17.86 -6.66 -6.43
C SER A 107 16.40 -6.30 -6.69
N THR A 108 16.11 -5.68 -7.83
CA THR A 108 14.73 -5.38 -8.25
C THR A 108 14.04 -6.60 -8.86
N TYR A 109 12.71 -6.55 -8.96
CA TYR A 109 11.93 -7.58 -9.63
C TYR A 109 12.14 -7.51 -11.16
N PRO A 110 12.41 -8.65 -11.83
CA PRO A 110 12.63 -8.68 -13.28
C PRO A 110 11.36 -8.34 -14.09
N PRO A 111 11.50 -7.69 -15.26
CA PRO A 111 10.37 -7.32 -16.14
C PRO A 111 9.72 -8.55 -16.82
N PRO A 112 8.49 -8.44 -17.35
CA PRO A 112 7.79 -9.53 -18.03
C PRO A 112 8.61 -10.25 -19.09
N ARG A 113 9.38 -9.49 -19.87
CA ARG A 113 10.27 -9.97 -20.95
C ARG A 113 11.40 -10.90 -20.49
N GLU A 114 11.78 -10.91 -19.22
CA GLU A 114 12.79 -11.86 -18.74
C GLU A 114 12.21 -13.29 -18.69
N PRO A 115 12.99 -14.32 -19.00
CA PRO A 115 12.46 -15.69 -19.06
C PRO A 115 12.23 -16.28 -17.65
N SER A 116 12.84 -15.71 -16.60
CA SER A 116 12.74 -16.23 -15.24
C SER A 116 12.53 -15.13 -14.19
N GLY A 117 12.39 -15.55 -12.93
CA GLY A 117 12.19 -14.67 -11.79
C GLY A 117 10.74 -14.26 -11.55
N GLU A 118 10.48 -13.80 -10.34
CA GLU A 118 9.17 -13.35 -9.88
C GLU A 118 8.77 -12.03 -10.54
N ARG A 119 7.47 -11.84 -10.78
CA ARG A 119 6.89 -10.54 -11.15
C ARG A 119 6.23 -9.93 -9.93
N ALA A 120 6.52 -8.67 -9.68
CA ALA A 120 5.81 -7.92 -8.66
C ALA A 120 4.47 -7.46 -9.24
N ASP A 121 3.48 -8.36 -9.23
CA ASP A 121 2.09 -8.05 -9.55
C ASP A 121 1.43 -7.41 -8.34
N ALA A 122 1.79 -6.16 -8.02
CA ALA A 122 1.46 -5.55 -6.75
C ALA A 122 0.05 -4.97 -6.75
N GLU A 123 -0.74 -5.29 -5.71
CA GLU A 123 -2.18 -4.94 -5.63
C GLU A 123 -2.56 -4.10 -4.42
N SER A 124 -1.68 -3.97 -3.43
CA SER A 124 -1.97 -3.21 -2.23
C SER A 124 -0.69 -2.79 -1.52
N ILE A 125 -0.76 -1.71 -0.76
CA ILE A 125 0.30 -1.25 0.14
C ILE A 125 -0.33 -0.76 1.44
N ARG A 126 0.21 -1.15 2.59
CA ARG A 126 -0.29 -0.78 3.92
C ARG A 126 0.86 -0.45 4.85
N ILE A 127 0.68 0.55 5.69
CA ILE A 127 1.64 0.91 6.73
C ILE A 127 1.36 0.04 7.95
N ASP A 128 2.38 -0.64 8.46
CA ASP A 128 2.31 -1.31 9.76
C ASP A 128 2.34 -0.24 10.87
N PRO A 129 1.27 -0.09 11.68
CA PRO A 129 1.23 0.95 12.70
C PRO A 129 2.21 0.69 13.86
N VAL A 130 2.73 -0.53 14.00
CA VAL A 130 3.60 -0.94 15.10
C VAL A 130 5.02 -0.42 14.89
N ASP A 131 5.60 -0.68 13.71
CA ASP A 131 7.00 -0.39 13.41
C ASP A 131 7.21 0.57 12.21
N GLY A 132 6.14 0.93 11.49
CA GLY A 132 6.20 1.81 10.32
C GLY A 132 6.74 1.15 9.06
N SER A 133 6.98 -0.17 9.09
CA SER A 133 7.27 -0.96 7.89
C SER A 133 6.04 -1.00 6.98
N LEU A 134 6.25 -1.46 5.75
CA LEU A 134 5.21 -1.50 4.73
C LEU A 134 4.87 -2.96 4.43
N LEU A 135 3.59 -3.28 4.40
CA LEU A 135 3.07 -4.50 3.81
C LEU A 135 2.61 -4.21 2.39
N TRP A 136 2.83 -5.13 1.48
CA TRP A 136 2.23 -5.09 0.15
C TRP A 136 1.81 -6.48 -0.30
N SER A 137 0.77 -6.55 -1.12
CA SER A 137 0.27 -7.83 -1.65
C SER A 137 0.62 -8.00 -3.10
N THR A 138 0.81 -9.25 -3.52
CA THR A 138 0.90 -9.62 -4.92
C THR A 138 -0.06 -10.76 -5.29
N GLU A 139 -0.64 -10.71 -6.49
CA GLU A 139 -1.44 -11.83 -7.03
C GLU A 139 -0.59 -13.06 -7.35
N GLY A 140 0.74 -12.91 -7.43
CA GLY A 140 1.65 -13.95 -7.87
C GLY A 140 1.66 -14.11 -9.40
N ASP A 141 2.35 -15.16 -9.86
CA ASP A 141 2.42 -15.54 -11.26
C ASP A 141 2.30 -17.07 -11.39
N PRO A 142 1.10 -17.60 -11.69
CA PRO A 142 0.89 -19.04 -11.76
C PRO A 142 1.63 -19.69 -12.94
N GLN A 143 1.91 -18.94 -14.01
CA GLN A 143 2.68 -19.47 -15.15
C GLN A 143 4.14 -19.72 -14.76
N ARG A 144 4.63 -19.00 -13.75
CA ARG A 144 5.99 -19.10 -13.23
C ARG A 144 6.08 -19.75 -11.85
N SER A 145 4.95 -20.26 -11.32
CA SER A 145 4.85 -20.88 -9.99
C SER A 145 5.24 -19.97 -8.83
N PHE A 146 4.93 -18.67 -8.92
CA PHE A 146 5.02 -17.74 -7.79
C PHE A 146 3.64 -17.57 -7.17
N ASP A 147 3.44 -18.03 -5.95
CA ASP A 147 2.16 -17.93 -5.24
C ASP A 147 1.78 -16.46 -4.93
N PRO A 148 0.48 -16.17 -4.73
CA PRO A 148 0.06 -14.92 -4.13
C PRO A 148 0.71 -14.76 -2.74
N ALA A 149 1.12 -13.55 -2.41
CA ALA A 149 1.84 -13.30 -1.17
C ALA A 149 1.49 -11.95 -0.56
N ILE A 150 1.68 -11.85 0.77
CA ILE A 150 1.78 -10.57 1.47
C ILE A 150 3.21 -10.44 1.94
N ARG A 151 3.90 -9.41 1.46
CA ARG A 151 5.33 -9.16 1.70
C ARG A 151 5.50 -7.96 2.62
N ARG A 152 6.56 -7.96 3.42
CA ARG A 152 6.98 -6.84 4.26
C ARG A 152 8.21 -6.19 3.64
N MET A 153 8.30 -4.86 3.70
CA MET A 153 9.47 -4.08 3.28
C MET A 153 9.67 -2.88 4.20
N ASP A 154 10.88 -2.33 4.24
CA ASP A 154 11.09 -1.02 4.84
C ASP A 154 10.60 0.11 3.91
N ARG A 155 10.68 1.36 4.37
CA ARG A 155 10.26 2.53 3.56
C ARG A 155 11.20 2.86 2.40
N GLN A 156 12.34 2.18 2.32
CA GLN A 156 13.31 2.27 1.22
C GLN A 156 13.10 1.12 0.21
N GLY A 157 12.07 0.29 0.40
CA GLY A 157 11.70 -0.80 -0.48
C GLY A 157 12.54 -2.07 -0.29
N ASN A 158 13.40 -2.13 0.73
CA ASN A 158 14.18 -3.33 1.03
C ASN A 158 13.25 -4.40 1.65
N ALA A 159 13.33 -5.63 1.14
CA ALA A 159 12.51 -6.72 1.66
C ALA A 159 12.84 -7.05 3.12
N LEU A 160 11.80 -7.25 3.92
CA LEU A 160 11.87 -7.68 5.33
C LEU A 160 11.26 -9.08 5.54
N GLY A 161 10.91 -9.77 4.44
CA GLY A 161 10.30 -11.10 4.44
C GLY A 161 8.84 -11.09 4.00
N ALA A 162 8.11 -12.14 4.34
CA ALA A 162 6.70 -12.33 3.97
C ALA A 162 5.86 -12.83 5.14
N VAL A 163 4.55 -12.57 5.07
CA VAL A 163 3.56 -13.13 5.99
C VAL A 163 3.32 -14.58 5.59
N ALA A 164 3.39 -15.49 6.57
CA ALA A 164 3.03 -16.89 6.34
C ALA A 164 1.52 -16.99 6.04
N LEU A 165 1.18 -17.41 4.82
CA LEU A 165 -0.19 -17.64 4.40
C LEU A 165 -0.54 -19.12 4.52
N PRO A 166 -1.80 -19.46 4.91
CA PRO A 166 -2.27 -20.83 4.86
C PRO A 166 -2.17 -21.43 3.45
N ASP A 167 -1.92 -22.75 3.35
CA ASP A 167 -1.75 -23.48 2.08
C ASP A 167 -2.89 -23.28 1.07
N MET A 168 -4.09 -22.94 1.53
CA MET A 168 -5.25 -22.65 0.66
C MET A 168 -5.06 -21.43 -0.25
N PHE A 169 -4.08 -20.57 0.02
CA PHE A 169 -3.71 -19.42 -0.81
C PHE A 169 -2.63 -19.74 -1.85
N SER A 170 -2.03 -20.93 -1.80
CA SER A 170 -1.05 -21.36 -2.80
C SER A 170 -1.72 -21.85 -4.09
N PHE A 171 -1.03 -21.73 -5.21
CA PHE A 171 -1.41 -22.29 -6.50
C PHE A 171 -1.27 -23.81 -6.57
N ARG A 172 -0.98 -24.51 -5.46
CA ARG A 172 -0.90 -25.99 -5.41
C ARG A 172 -2.19 -26.69 -5.87
N ARG A 173 -3.34 -26.00 -5.82
CA ARG A 173 -4.63 -26.49 -6.35
C ARG A 173 -5.03 -25.85 -7.69
N GLY A 174 -4.09 -25.17 -8.36
CA GLY A 174 -4.31 -24.35 -9.55
C GLY A 174 -4.73 -22.92 -9.20
N ALA A 175 -4.30 -21.96 -10.01
CA ALA A 175 -4.88 -20.62 -9.97
C ALA A 175 -6.34 -20.67 -10.45
N ARG A 176 -7.23 -19.94 -9.78
CA ARG A 176 -8.56 -19.70 -10.34
C ARG A 176 -8.41 -18.74 -11.53
N PRO A 177 -8.95 -19.05 -12.71
CA PRO A 177 -8.98 -18.10 -13.81
C PRO A 177 -9.77 -16.86 -13.37
N ASN A 178 -9.22 -15.67 -13.57
CA ASN A 178 -9.97 -14.43 -13.47
C ASN A 178 -10.92 -14.34 -14.69
N GLN A 179 -12.06 -15.04 -14.62
CA GLN A 179 -13.14 -14.68 -15.52
C GLN A 179 -13.56 -13.28 -15.12
N ASN A 180 -13.15 -12.28 -15.92
CA ASN A 180 -13.57 -10.89 -15.81
C ASN A 180 -15.01 -10.86 -15.29
N SER A 181 -15.21 -10.39 -14.05
CA SER A 181 -16.54 -10.20 -13.48
C SER A 181 -17.24 -9.09 -14.27
N ARG A 182 -17.76 -9.42 -15.46
CA ARG A 182 -18.49 -8.48 -16.32
C ARG A 182 -19.89 -8.19 -15.80
N ARG A 183 -20.27 -8.76 -14.66
CA ARG A 183 -21.55 -8.51 -14.00
C ARG A 183 -21.44 -8.89 -12.52
N LEU A 184 -21.50 -7.89 -11.65
CA LEU A 184 -21.85 -8.07 -10.26
C LEU A 184 -23.36 -7.82 -10.17
N GLU A 185 -24.18 -8.87 -10.21
CA GLU A 185 -25.58 -8.73 -9.80
C GLU A 185 -25.64 -8.91 -8.29
N LEU A 186 -25.88 -7.81 -7.56
CA LEU A 186 -26.45 -7.92 -6.22
C LEU A 186 -27.95 -8.13 -6.38
N LEU A 187 -28.44 -9.28 -5.96
CA LEU A 187 -29.82 -9.39 -5.51
C LEU A 187 -29.87 -8.84 -4.08
N CYS A 188 -30.77 -7.88 -3.87
CA CYS A 188 -31.08 -7.31 -2.55
C CYS A 188 -31.57 -8.36 -1.56
#